data_AF-A0A550C753-F1
#
_entry.id   AF-A0A550C753-F1
#
_cell.length_a   1.000
_cell.length_b   1.000
_cell.length_c   1.000
_cell.angle_alpha   90.00
_cell.angle_beta   90.00
_cell.angle_gamma   90.00
#
_symmetry.space_group_name_H-M   'P 1'
#
loop_
_entity.id
_entity.type
_entity.pdbx_description
1 polymer ?
#
loop_
_entity_poly.entity_id
_entity_poly.type
_entity_poly.pdbx_seq_one_letter_code
_entity_poly.pdbx_strand_id
1 'polypeptide(L)'
;MQEASLVSKAPLIQVLGPAVEPELMKAQLFEEIMHQLPKVQTLQIIFCGPDIPPNSENWMEMETCPRCRRAGRKRRQRLYSRTYHEYALRLGSAYEVPDLAVAFNSGCSQEARDSWAGTIKHLVQRKVPTIFTAFNREEGEAEGKLFANAGATLEPHAVTGFYSVNGWLACGFK
;
A
#
# COMPACT_ATOMS: atom_id res chain seq x y z
N MET A 1 -5.78 8.54 -29.58
CA MET A 1 -5.24 8.48 -28.20
C MET A 1 -5.23 7.00 -27.82
N GLN A 2 -4.07 6.36 -27.91
CA GLN A 2 -3.91 4.92 -27.63
C GLN A 2 -4.02 4.68 -26.12
N GLU A 3 -5.06 3.99 -25.67
CA GLU A 3 -5.05 3.37 -24.34
C GLU A 3 -3.92 2.33 -24.34
N ALA A 4 -2.86 2.61 -23.58
CA ALA A 4 -1.80 1.65 -23.35
C ALA A 4 -2.40 0.38 -22.74
N SER A 5 -2.10 -0.77 -23.35
CA SER A 5 -2.38 -2.11 -22.84
C SER A 5 -1.64 -2.30 -21.50
N LEU A 6 -2.27 -1.89 -20.40
CA LEU A 6 -1.62 -1.74 -19.09
C LEU A 6 -1.62 -3.00 -18.22
N VAL A 7 -2.06 -4.17 -18.69
CA VAL A 7 -2.09 -5.36 -17.82
C VAL A 7 -1.54 -6.61 -18.51
N SER A 8 -0.24 -6.60 -18.83
CA SER A 8 0.51 -7.83 -19.10
C SER A 8 1.15 -8.42 -17.84
N LYS A 9 1.47 -7.58 -16.84
CA LYS A 9 2.00 -7.98 -15.53
C LYS A 9 0.88 -7.98 -14.47
N ALA A 10 0.93 -8.93 -13.54
CA ALA A 10 0.06 -8.92 -12.37
C ALA A 10 0.44 -7.75 -11.45
N PRO A 11 -0.48 -6.82 -11.13
CA PRO A 11 -0.18 -5.69 -10.25
C PRO A 11 0.27 -6.16 -8.87
N LEU A 12 1.33 -5.53 -8.38
CA LEU A 12 1.93 -5.72 -7.08
C LEU A 12 1.65 -4.50 -6.19
N ILE A 13 0.85 -4.71 -5.15
CA ILE A 13 0.59 -3.73 -4.10
C ILE A 13 1.34 -4.12 -2.84
N GLN A 14 1.99 -3.16 -2.18
CA GLN A 14 2.70 -3.37 -0.94
C GLN A 14 2.06 -2.56 0.19
N VAL A 15 1.51 -3.25 1.18
CA VAL A 15 0.93 -2.63 2.38
C VAL A 15 2.01 -2.53 3.43
N LEU A 16 2.30 -1.30 3.85
CA LEU A 16 3.40 -0.94 4.74
C LEU A 16 2.88 -0.75 6.16
N GLY A 17 3.57 -1.35 7.14
CA GLY A 17 3.19 -1.27 8.56
C GLY A 17 1.75 -1.68 8.84
N PRO A 18 1.20 -2.77 8.25
CA PRO A 18 -0.18 -3.14 8.49
C PRO A 18 -0.39 -3.57 9.94
N ALA A 19 -1.49 -3.12 10.55
CA ALA A 19 -1.95 -3.68 11.80
C ALA A 19 -2.69 -5.01 11.54
N VAL A 20 -2.72 -5.86 12.57
CA VAL A 20 -3.25 -7.23 12.45
C VAL A 20 -4.76 -7.23 12.19
N GLU A 21 -5.52 -6.46 12.95
CA GLU A 21 -6.99 -6.46 12.83
C GLU A 21 -7.54 -5.72 11.60
N PRO A 22 -7.12 -4.48 11.29
CA PRO A 22 -7.76 -3.71 10.23
C PRO A 22 -7.26 -4.08 8.83
N GLU A 23 -5.99 -4.44 8.66
CA GLU A 23 -5.41 -4.73 7.34
C GLU A 23 -5.23 -6.23 7.09
N LEU A 24 -4.63 -6.99 8.02
CA LEU A 24 -4.34 -8.41 7.78
C LEU A 24 -5.60 -9.29 7.85
N MET A 25 -6.38 -9.18 8.94
CA MET A 25 -7.60 -9.99 9.11
C MET A 25 -8.69 -9.62 8.09
N LYS A 26 -8.65 -8.40 7.55
CA LYS A 26 -9.58 -7.93 6.51
C LYS A 26 -8.97 -7.90 5.11
N ALA A 27 -7.88 -8.65 4.88
CA ALA A 27 -7.20 -8.68 3.59
C ALA A 27 -8.09 -9.10 2.39
N GLN A 28 -9.28 -9.68 2.65
CA GLN A 28 -10.26 -9.94 1.60
C GLN A 28 -10.85 -8.67 0.95
N LEU A 29 -10.85 -7.54 1.65
CA LEU A 29 -11.33 -6.25 1.10
C LEU A 29 -10.52 -5.80 -0.13
N PHE A 30 -9.27 -6.23 -0.27
CA PHE A 30 -8.46 -5.92 -1.45
C PHE A 30 -8.98 -6.58 -2.74
N GLU A 31 -9.90 -7.55 -2.67
CA GLU A 31 -10.61 -8.04 -3.86
C GLU A 31 -11.39 -6.92 -4.57
N GLU A 32 -11.81 -5.87 -3.88
CA GLU A 32 -12.55 -4.77 -4.51
C GLU A 32 -11.72 -4.03 -5.58
N ILE A 33 -10.39 -4.02 -5.46
CA ILE A 33 -9.51 -3.49 -6.51
C ILE A 33 -9.73 -4.26 -7.82
N MET A 34 -9.92 -5.58 -7.72
CA MET A 34 -10.21 -6.42 -8.88
C MET A 34 -11.61 -6.11 -9.43
N HIS A 35 -12.61 -5.81 -8.60
CA HIS A 35 -13.93 -5.42 -9.10
C HIS A 35 -13.92 -4.06 -9.83
N GLN A 36 -13.13 -3.10 -9.34
CA GLN A 36 -12.95 -1.80 -9.98
C GLN A 36 -12.08 -1.87 -11.24
N LEU A 37 -11.12 -2.79 -11.28
CA LEU A 37 -10.20 -3.00 -12.41
C LEU A 37 -10.45 -4.37 -13.06
N PRO A 38 -11.50 -4.51 -13.89
CA PRO A 38 -11.91 -5.81 -14.44
C PRO A 38 -10.87 -6.48 -15.33
N LYS A 39 -9.90 -5.71 -15.86
CA LYS A 39 -8.78 -6.25 -16.66
C LYS A 39 -7.71 -6.96 -15.80
N VAL A 40 -7.69 -6.75 -14.48
CA VAL A 40 -6.72 -7.41 -13.58
C VAL A 40 -7.08 -8.89 -13.38
N GLN A 41 -6.26 -9.80 -13.91
CA GLN A 41 -6.48 -11.24 -13.77
C GLN A 41 -5.86 -11.82 -12.51
N THR A 42 -4.76 -11.25 -12.03
CA THR A 42 -4.08 -11.67 -10.81
C THR A 42 -3.66 -10.45 -10.01
N LEU A 43 -4.08 -10.37 -8.75
CA LEU A 43 -3.64 -9.32 -7.83
C LEU A 43 -2.64 -9.90 -6.83
N GLN A 44 -1.50 -9.23 -6.67
CA GLN A 44 -0.47 -9.61 -5.71
C GLN A 44 -0.37 -8.57 -4.61
N ILE A 45 -0.36 -9.03 -3.36
CA ILE A 45 -0.26 -8.15 -2.19
C ILE A 45 0.89 -8.62 -1.31
N ILE A 46 1.78 -7.72 -0.93
CA ILE A 46 2.77 -8.01 0.11
C ILE A 46 2.44 -7.12 1.29
N PHE A 47 2.28 -7.72 2.45
CA PHE A 47 2.18 -7.03 3.72
C PHE A 47 3.56 -7.03 4.37
N CYS A 48 4.08 -5.86 4.71
CA CYS A 48 5.40 -5.72 5.31
C CYS A 48 5.33 -4.79 6.52
N GLY A 49 5.62 -5.30 7.70
CA GLY A 49 5.63 -4.51 8.93
C GLY A 49 6.23 -5.30 10.10
N PRO A 50 6.81 -4.60 11.10
CA PRO A 50 7.42 -5.26 12.25
C PRO A 50 6.40 -6.00 13.12
N ASP A 51 5.15 -5.54 13.15
CA ASP A 51 4.09 -6.10 14.00
C ASP A 51 3.37 -7.30 13.38
N ILE A 52 3.76 -7.70 12.16
CA ILE A 52 3.21 -8.89 11.53
C ILE A 52 3.76 -10.13 12.27
N PRO A 53 2.90 -11.05 12.75
CA PRO A 53 3.37 -12.28 13.37
C PRO A 53 4.31 -13.07 12.44
N PRO A 54 5.40 -13.66 12.95
CA PRO A 54 6.30 -14.48 12.14
C PRO A 54 5.51 -15.56 11.38
N ASN A 55 5.67 -15.59 10.05
CA ASN A 55 4.97 -16.52 9.18
C ASN A 55 5.89 -16.94 8.02
N SER A 56 5.45 -17.93 7.25
CA SER A 56 6.08 -18.29 5.99
C SER A 56 6.04 -17.11 5.02
N GLU A 57 7.20 -16.75 4.47
CA GLU A 57 7.34 -15.68 3.47
C GLU A 57 6.95 -16.14 2.05
N ASN A 58 6.31 -17.31 1.94
CA ASN A 58 5.82 -17.89 0.69
C ASN A 58 4.52 -17.23 0.22
N TRP A 59 4.26 -17.29 -1.09
CA TRP A 59 2.96 -16.87 -1.62
C TRP A 59 1.85 -17.76 -1.07
N MET A 60 0.82 -17.13 -0.51
CA MET A 60 -0.43 -17.75 -0.12
C MET A 60 -1.50 -17.37 -1.13
N GLU A 61 -2.09 -18.36 -1.79
CA GLU A 61 -3.28 -18.15 -2.62
C GLU A 61 -4.47 -17.86 -1.72
N MET A 62 -5.21 -16.81 -2.06
CA MET A 62 -6.35 -16.36 -1.28
C MET A 62 -7.63 -16.71 -2.02
N GLU A 63 -8.66 -17.07 -1.25
CA GLU A 63 -9.98 -17.26 -1.83
C GLU A 63 -10.50 -15.95 -2.42
N THR A 64 -11.15 -16.06 -3.58
CA THR A 64 -11.89 -14.97 -4.22
C THR A 64 -13.39 -15.26 -4.22
N CYS A 65 -14.20 -14.22 -4.40
CA CYS A 65 -15.65 -14.36 -4.50
C CYS A 65 -16.06 -15.27 -5.67
N PRO A 66 -17.29 -15.82 -5.66
CA PRO A 66 -17.75 -16.74 -6.71
C PRO A 66 -17.69 -16.16 -8.13
N ARG A 67 -17.82 -14.83 -8.29
CA ARG A 67 -17.70 -14.16 -9.60
C ARG A 67 -16.25 -14.16 -10.09
N CYS A 68 -15.32 -13.71 -9.26
CA CYS A 68 -13.89 -13.68 -9.59
C CYS A 68 -13.35 -15.09 -9.84
N ARG A 69 -13.75 -16.06 -9.01
CA ARG A 69 -13.38 -17.48 -9.16
C ARG A 69 -13.84 -18.06 -10.50
N ARG A 70 -15.12 -17.85 -10.87
CA ARG A 70 -15.65 -18.30 -12.19
C ARG A 70 -14.97 -17.62 -13.37
N ALA A 71 -14.53 -16.38 -13.19
CA ALA A 71 -13.76 -15.64 -14.18
C ALA A 71 -12.26 -16.02 -14.20
N GLY A 72 -11.82 -17.02 -13.42
CA GLY A 72 -10.43 -17.48 -13.37
C GLY A 72 -9.47 -16.49 -12.71
N ARG A 73 -9.99 -15.47 -12.00
CA ARG A 73 -9.18 -14.41 -11.39
C ARG A 73 -8.63 -14.85 -10.04
N LYS A 74 -7.39 -14.46 -9.76
CA LYS A 74 -6.63 -14.90 -8.59
C LYS A 74 -6.17 -13.73 -7.72
N ARG A 75 -6.08 -13.97 -6.42
CA ARG A 75 -5.42 -13.07 -5.46
C ARG A 75 -4.44 -13.89 -4.65
N ARG A 76 -3.22 -13.37 -4.48
CA ARG A 76 -2.22 -14.00 -3.63
C ARG A 76 -1.54 -12.98 -2.74
N GLN A 77 -1.11 -13.41 -1.56
CA GLN A 77 -0.42 -12.53 -0.63
C GLN A 77 0.84 -13.14 -0.02
N ARG A 78 1.76 -12.29 0.44
CA ARG A 78 2.95 -12.62 1.22
C ARG A 78 3.06 -11.71 2.43
N LEU A 79 3.69 -12.21 3.48
CA LEU A 79 3.88 -11.49 4.73
C LEU A 79 5.38 -11.40 5.04
N TYR A 80 5.84 -10.22 5.47
CA TYR A 80 7.21 -10.01 5.97
C TYR A 80 7.18 -9.26 7.30
N SER A 81 7.64 -9.94 8.36
CA SER A 81 7.72 -9.40 9.73
C SER A 81 8.97 -8.53 9.93
N ARG A 82 9.00 -7.36 9.28
CA ARG A 82 10.11 -6.39 9.34
C ARG A 82 9.71 -5.04 8.78
N THR A 83 10.52 -4.02 9.01
CA THR A 83 10.31 -2.74 8.35
C THR A 83 10.52 -2.85 6.84
N TYR A 84 9.87 -1.97 6.09
CA TYR A 84 9.88 -2.04 4.63
C TYR A 84 11.28 -1.84 4.02
N HIS A 85 12.07 -0.93 4.58
CA HIS A 85 13.43 -0.70 4.10
C HIS A 85 14.37 -1.87 4.39
N GLU A 86 14.20 -2.59 5.51
CA GLU A 86 14.92 -3.85 5.78
C GLU A 86 14.52 -4.97 4.83
N TYR A 87 13.22 -5.08 4.53
CA TYR A 87 12.71 -6.00 3.50
C TYR A 87 13.39 -5.75 2.15
N ALA A 88 13.36 -4.51 1.68
CA ALA A 88 13.94 -4.15 0.40
C ALA A 88 15.47 -4.34 0.38
N LEU A 89 16.16 -3.95 1.46
CA LEU A 89 17.60 -4.14 1.62
C LEU A 89 17.99 -5.62 1.53
N ARG A 90 17.25 -6.50 2.22
CA ARG A 90 17.55 -7.94 2.24
C ARG A 90 17.26 -8.62 0.91
N LEU A 91 16.24 -8.19 0.18
CA LEU A 91 16.00 -8.68 -1.18
C LEU A 91 17.09 -8.22 -2.15
N GLY A 92 17.68 -7.05 -1.94
CA GLY A 92 18.79 -6.55 -2.75
C GLY A 92 18.41 -6.45 -4.23
N SER A 93 19.11 -7.21 -5.08
CA SER A 93 18.82 -7.28 -6.52
C SER A 93 17.49 -7.96 -6.86
N ALA A 94 16.93 -8.76 -5.95
CA ALA A 94 15.63 -9.40 -6.13
C ALA A 94 14.45 -8.50 -5.71
N TYR A 95 14.71 -7.29 -5.22
CA TYR A 95 13.66 -6.34 -4.86
C TYR A 95 12.97 -5.81 -6.12
N GLU A 96 11.67 -6.11 -6.24
CA GLU A 96 10.80 -5.53 -7.26
C GLU A 96 10.16 -4.25 -6.72
N VAL A 97 10.23 -3.18 -7.53
CA VAL A 97 9.47 -1.95 -7.27
C VAL A 97 7.98 -2.28 -7.46
N PRO A 98 7.12 -2.03 -6.45
CA PRO A 98 5.70 -2.31 -6.59
C PRO A 98 5.03 -1.29 -7.50
N ASP A 99 3.86 -1.65 -8.02
CA ASP A 99 3.01 -0.71 -8.76
C ASP A 99 2.37 0.33 -7.84
N LEU A 100 2.18 -0.03 -6.56
CA LEU A 100 1.70 0.86 -5.51
C LEU A 100 2.17 0.39 -4.13
N ALA A 101 2.69 1.30 -3.32
CA ALA A 101 2.86 1.11 -1.89
C ALA A 101 1.78 1.90 -1.11
N VAL A 102 1.25 1.34 -0.03
CA VAL A 102 0.20 1.99 0.77
C VAL A 102 0.48 1.81 2.25
N ALA A 103 0.41 2.89 3.02
CA ALA A 103 0.40 2.88 4.47
C ALA A 103 -0.90 3.50 4.98
N PHE A 104 -1.67 2.76 5.77
CA PHE A 104 -2.91 3.25 6.35
C PHE A 104 -2.66 3.81 7.74
N ASN A 105 -3.07 5.06 7.97
CA ASN A 105 -3.00 5.76 9.25
C ASN A 105 -1.63 5.58 9.93
N SER A 106 -0.58 5.92 9.20
CA SER A 106 0.77 5.41 9.47
C SER A 106 1.41 5.94 10.76
N GLY A 107 0.92 7.08 11.26
CA GLY A 107 1.52 7.79 12.40
C GLY A 107 2.97 8.21 12.16
N CYS A 108 3.44 8.24 10.90
CA CYS A 108 4.86 8.39 10.59
C CYS A 108 5.43 9.77 10.92
N SER A 109 4.55 10.77 11.08
CA SER A 109 4.91 12.11 11.55
C SER A 109 4.79 12.31 13.06
N GLN A 110 4.39 11.31 13.85
CA GLN A 110 4.16 11.46 15.29
C GLN A 110 4.76 10.31 16.10
N GLU A 111 4.16 9.12 16.03
CA GLU A 111 4.43 8.01 16.95
C GLU A 111 5.66 7.17 16.56
N ALA A 112 5.94 7.06 15.25
CA ALA A 112 6.91 6.12 14.70
C ALA A 112 7.98 6.79 13.81
N ARG A 113 8.29 8.08 14.03
CA ARG A 113 9.16 8.90 13.15
C ARG A 113 10.47 8.21 12.76
N ASP A 114 11.19 7.68 13.74
CA ASP A 114 12.52 7.12 13.51
C ASP A 114 12.47 5.80 12.71
N SER A 115 11.46 4.96 12.94
CA SER A 115 11.30 3.70 12.19
C SER A 115 10.83 3.92 10.75
N TRP A 116 10.11 5.01 10.49
CA TRP A 116 9.64 5.37 9.15
C TRP A 116 10.67 6.09 8.29
N ALA A 117 11.67 6.76 8.89
CA ALA A 117 12.67 7.53 8.14
C ALA A 117 13.39 6.69 7.06
N GLY A 118 13.80 5.47 7.40
CA GLY A 118 14.41 4.53 6.44
C GLY A 118 13.46 4.13 5.31
N THR A 119 12.19 3.88 5.65
CA THR A 119 11.13 3.50 4.70
C THR A 119 10.84 4.63 3.73
N ILE A 120 10.60 5.85 4.22
CA ILE A 120 10.30 7.04 3.40
C ILE A 120 11.46 7.33 2.46
N LYS A 121 12.70 7.32 2.97
CA LYS A 121 13.90 7.51 2.15
C LYS A 121 13.97 6.48 1.03
N HIS A 122 13.71 5.21 1.34
CA HIS A 122 13.71 4.15 0.34
C HIS A 122 12.64 4.36 -0.74
N LEU A 123 11.40 4.66 -0.35
CA LEU A 123 10.28 4.91 -1.26
C LEU A 123 10.59 6.05 -2.23
N VAL A 124 11.12 7.17 -1.72
CA VAL A 124 11.52 8.32 -2.54
C VAL A 124 12.66 7.96 -3.49
N GLN A 125 13.74 7.34 -2.99
CA GLN A 125 14.89 6.96 -3.82
C GLN A 125 14.53 6.00 -4.95
N ARG A 126 13.60 5.07 -4.69
CA ARG A 126 13.12 4.09 -5.67
C ARG A 126 11.96 4.60 -6.52
N LYS A 127 11.49 5.83 -6.28
CA LYS A 127 10.36 6.47 -6.96
C LYS A 127 9.11 5.58 -6.95
N VAL A 128 8.83 4.97 -5.80
CA VAL A 128 7.68 4.08 -5.64
C VAL A 128 6.41 4.93 -5.61
N PRO A 129 5.40 4.66 -6.47
CA PRO A 129 4.08 5.28 -6.32
C PRO A 129 3.51 4.91 -4.96
N THR A 130 3.24 5.90 -4.10
CA THR A 130 2.92 5.64 -2.69
C THR A 130 1.74 6.46 -2.21
N ILE A 131 0.86 5.83 -1.42
CA ILE A 131 -0.24 6.47 -0.71
C ILE A 131 0.01 6.32 0.79
N PHE A 132 -0.09 7.43 1.51
CA PHE A 132 -0.20 7.47 2.97
C PHE A 132 -1.56 8.03 3.34
N THR A 133 -2.28 7.36 4.25
CA THR A 133 -3.44 7.96 4.91
C THR A 133 -3.07 8.36 6.33
N ALA A 134 -3.74 9.40 6.83
CA ALA A 134 -3.55 9.94 8.17
C ALA A 134 -4.86 9.86 8.96
N PHE A 135 -4.77 9.78 10.29
CA PHE A 135 -5.95 9.71 11.14
C PHE A 135 -6.69 11.05 11.23
N ASN A 136 -5.95 12.16 11.11
CA ASN A 136 -6.49 13.51 11.11
C ASN A 136 -5.73 14.43 10.13
N ARG A 137 -6.22 15.65 9.99
CA ARG A 137 -5.65 16.65 9.06
C ARG A 137 -4.25 17.06 9.50
N GLU A 138 -4.05 17.28 10.78
CA GLU A 138 -2.81 17.77 11.36
C GLU A 138 -1.66 16.78 11.10
N GLU A 139 -1.91 15.49 11.27
CA GLU A 139 -1.00 14.41 10.87
C GLU A 139 -0.73 14.45 9.37
N GLY A 140 -1.77 14.49 8.53
CA GLY A 140 -1.60 14.48 7.07
C GLY A 140 -0.77 15.67 6.57
N GLU A 141 -0.95 16.86 7.14
CA GLU A 141 -0.14 18.04 6.82
C GLU A 141 1.31 17.90 7.30
N ALA A 142 1.52 17.32 8.49
CA ALA A 142 2.86 17.06 9.01
C ALA A 142 3.60 15.99 8.20
N GLU A 143 2.90 14.93 7.78
CA GLU A 143 3.40 13.87 6.90
C GLU A 143 3.73 14.42 5.50
N GLY A 144 2.85 15.25 4.93
CA GLY A 144 3.12 15.92 3.66
C GLY A 144 4.42 16.74 3.69
N LYS A 145 4.65 17.51 4.76
CA LYS A 145 5.91 18.24 4.98
C LYS A 145 7.10 17.29 5.14
N LEU A 146 6.93 16.21 5.90
CA LEU A 146 7.95 15.18 6.08
C LEU A 146 8.38 14.57 4.73
N PHE A 147 7.42 14.20 3.88
CA PHE A 147 7.67 13.61 2.57
C PHE A 147 8.34 14.60 1.61
N ALA A 148 7.85 15.84 1.56
CA ALA A 148 8.46 16.90 0.75
C ALA A 148 9.92 17.16 1.16
N ASN A 149 10.19 17.24 2.46
CA ASN A 149 11.55 17.38 3.00
C ASN A 149 12.45 16.17 2.67
N ALA A 150 11.87 14.97 2.55
CA ALA A 150 12.59 13.77 2.13
C ALA A 150 12.83 13.70 0.61
N GLY A 151 12.31 14.66 -0.17
CA GLY A 151 12.46 14.74 -1.63
C GLY A 151 11.34 14.07 -2.43
N ALA A 152 10.20 13.74 -1.80
CA ALA A 152 9.04 13.24 -2.52
C ALA A 152 8.43 14.32 -3.42
N THR A 153 7.97 13.92 -4.61
CA THR A 153 7.05 14.74 -5.39
C THR A 153 5.64 14.42 -4.94
N LEU A 154 4.94 15.39 -4.37
CA LEU A 154 3.55 15.24 -3.99
C LEU A 154 2.67 15.50 -5.21
N GLU A 155 1.75 14.59 -5.52
CA GLU A 155 0.80 14.79 -6.61
C GLU A 155 -0.10 16.00 -6.31
N PRO A 156 -0.24 16.96 -7.26
CA PRO A 156 -0.75 18.31 -7.01
C PRO A 156 -2.27 18.39 -6.82
N HIS A 157 -2.96 17.27 -6.69
CA HIS A 157 -4.38 17.25 -6.36
C HIS A 157 -4.53 17.59 -4.87
N ALA A 158 -4.59 18.89 -4.59
CA ALA A 158 -4.84 19.42 -3.26
C ALA A 158 -6.07 18.73 -2.67
N VAL A 159 -5.89 18.05 -1.55
CA VAL A 159 -7.01 17.55 -0.74
C VAL A 159 -7.86 18.77 -0.39
N THR A 160 -9.03 18.88 -1.00
CA THR A 160 -9.95 20.01 -0.85
C THR A 160 -10.68 19.99 0.48
N GLY A 161 -10.70 18.83 1.12
CA GLY A 161 -11.27 18.63 2.44
C GLY A 161 -11.20 17.17 2.84
N PHE A 162 -11.27 16.95 4.14
CA PHE A 162 -11.55 15.66 4.72
C PHE A 162 -13.03 15.65 5.12
N TYR A 163 -13.75 14.60 4.75
CA TYR A 163 -15.16 14.43 5.10
C TYR A 163 -15.34 13.11 5.85
N SER A 164 -16.21 13.13 6.86
CA SER A 164 -16.69 11.89 7.47
C SER A 164 -17.88 11.39 6.66
N VAL A 165 -17.77 10.18 6.10
CA VAL A 165 -18.89 9.48 5.43
C VAL A 165 -19.09 8.15 6.12
N ASN A 166 -20.26 7.96 6.74
CA ASN A 166 -20.59 6.74 7.50
C ASN A 166 -19.54 6.37 8.58
N GLY A 167 -18.93 7.36 9.23
CA GLY A 167 -17.88 7.15 10.24
C GLY A 167 -16.47 6.93 9.68
N TRP A 168 -16.28 6.99 8.36
CA TRP A 168 -14.96 6.91 7.71
C TRP A 168 -14.45 8.30 7.34
N LEU A 169 -13.18 8.60 7.66
CA LEU A 169 -12.50 9.77 7.14
C LEU A 169 -12.12 9.52 5.68
N ALA A 170 -12.61 10.36 4.77
CA ALA A 170 -12.29 10.31 3.35
C ALA A 170 -11.78 11.68 2.90
N CYS A 171 -10.82 11.70 1.98
CA CYS A 171 -10.25 12.91 1.40
C CYS A 171 -10.81 13.16 0.01
N GLY A 172 -11.23 14.40 -0.25
CA GLY A 172 -11.69 14.85 -1.56
C GLY A 172 -10.54 15.43 -2.36
N PHE A 173 -10.32 14.93 -3.56
CA PHE A 173 -9.35 15.48 -4.51
C PHE A 173 -10.06 16.42 -5.50
N LYS A 174 -9.35 17.45 -5.99
CA LYS A 174 -9.82 18.32 -7.08
C LYS A 174 -9.38 17.81 -8.44
#